data_AF-A0A5J4PM75-F1
#
_entry.id   AF-A0A5J4PM75-F1
#
_cell.length_a   1.000
_cell.length_b   1.000
_cell.length_c   1.000
_cell.angle_alpha   90.00
_cell.angle_beta   90.00
_cell.angle_gamma   90.00
#
_symmetry.space_group_name_H-M   'P 1'
#
loop_
_entity.id
_entity.type
_entity.pdbx_description
1 polymer ?
#
loop_
_entity_poly.entity_id
_entity_poly.type
_entity_poly.pdbx_seq_one_letter_code
_entity_poly.pdbx_strand_id
1 'polypeptide(L)'
;TSAHYYYTPEARPVHTIRHALTELESYTEEIAIADLHNDKENLDKIRKRHEEMYQNLFLVVWTNHTWTLQDESEAHKLLQSLLVPTNDVCLFISAVTLSLMECFDLRKFLYLFEAYNHERPDINQRALVGMVFIIYLYAERVLLYPEINARFALLSEDERFKTELNRLYLQLLRSRETEKINKKMREEIIPEMLKNVKNLHHINFNIEESDEEKNDYNPDWQDAMERSGLGEKMREITDLQMEGVDIYMGAFSALKNYPFFKNISNWFYPFDKQHSEVVNQIDFQENNLMIDIIFQSSFFCDSDKYSLCFTMANIPPAQRKAMINQMTAG
;
A
#
# COMPACT_ATOMS: atom_id res chain seq x y z
N THR A 1 23.45 31.48 -24.26
CA THR A 1 23.89 30.18 -24.81
C THR A 1 24.03 29.20 -23.67
N SER A 2 22.93 28.56 -23.30
CA SER A 2 22.84 27.69 -22.13
C SER A 2 23.15 26.27 -22.55
N ALA A 3 24.21 25.70 -22.00
CA ALA A 3 24.66 24.34 -22.31
C ALA A 3 23.59 23.34 -21.86
N HIS A 4 23.06 22.60 -22.83
CA HIS A 4 22.28 21.40 -22.61
C HIS A 4 23.18 20.37 -21.92
N TYR A 5 22.84 19.99 -20.69
CA TYR A 5 23.37 18.80 -20.05
C TYR A 5 22.85 17.59 -20.82
N TYR A 6 23.63 17.14 -21.80
CA TYR A 6 23.45 15.82 -22.39
C TYR A 6 23.75 14.79 -21.30
N TYR A 7 22.77 13.94 -21.00
CA TYR A 7 22.95 12.72 -20.24
C TYR A 7 24.01 11.87 -20.97
N THR A 8 25.23 11.81 -20.42
CA THR A 8 26.25 10.88 -20.87
C THR A 8 25.86 9.47 -20.42
N PRO A 9 25.68 8.48 -21.32
CA PRO A 9 25.26 7.12 -20.99
C PRO A 9 26.42 6.24 -20.47
N GLU A 10 27.40 6.81 -19.78
CA GLU A 10 28.57 6.09 -19.29
C GLU A 10 28.53 6.00 -17.76
N ALA A 11 28.56 4.76 -17.27
CA ALA A 11 28.39 4.28 -15.89
C ALA A 11 26.94 4.14 -15.38
N ARG A 12 26.14 3.26 -16.01
CA ARG A 12 25.08 2.56 -15.23
C ARG A 12 25.80 1.75 -14.14
N PRO A 13 25.51 1.93 -12.84
CA PRO A 13 25.86 0.88 -11.89
C PRO A 13 25.15 -0.40 -12.36
N VAL A 14 25.92 -1.48 -12.54
CA VAL A 14 25.48 -2.74 -13.16
C VAL A 14 24.66 -3.54 -12.15
N HIS A 15 23.54 -2.99 -11.69
CA HIS A 15 22.55 -3.75 -10.94
C HIS A 15 21.68 -4.50 -11.95
N THR A 16 22.09 -5.72 -12.29
CA THR A 16 21.26 -6.64 -13.09
C THR A 16 20.24 -7.34 -12.20
N ILE A 17 19.19 -7.91 -12.78
CA ILE A 17 18.21 -8.72 -12.05
C ILE A 17 18.93 -9.86 -11.32
N ARG A 18 19.90 -10.50 -11.97
CA ARG A 18 20.74 -11.53 -11.34
C ARG A 18 21.53 -11.04 -10.13
N HIS A 19 22.14 -9.85 -10.18
CA HIS A 19 22.89 -9.35 -9.02
C HIS A 19 21.96 -9.08 -7.85
N ALA A 20 20.82 -8.45 -8.12
CA ALA A 20 19.83 -8.17 -7.09
C ALA A 20 19.24 -9.45 -6.49
N LEU A 21 18.97 -10.46 -7.32
CA LEU A 21 18.48 -11.77 -6.85
C LEU A 21 19.35 -12.34 -5.72
N THR A 22 20.67 -12.43 -5.93
CA THR A 22 21.58 -13.01 -4.93
C THR A 22 21.52 -12.28 -3.58
N GLU A 23 21.44 -10.95 -3.60
CA GLU A 23 21.41 -10.13 -2.37
C GLU A 23 20.03 -10.16 -1.69
N LEU A 24 18.94 -10.23 -2.46
CA LEU A 24 17.60 -10.37 -1.91
C LEU A 24 17.38 -11.76 -1.28
N GLU A 25 18.00 -12.81 -1.83
CA GLU A 25 17.93 -14.17 -1.28
C GLU A 25 18.66 -14.29 0.08
N SER A 26 19.75 -13.54 0.29
CA SER A 26 20.52 -13.61 1.54
C SER A 26 19.88 -12.83 2.70
N TYR A 27 19.01 -11.86 2.41
CA TYR A 27 18.45 -10.94 3.39
C TYR A 27 17.82 -11.63 4.61
N THR A 28 16.93 -12.60 4.38
CA THR A 28 16.18 -13.28 5.45
C THR A 28 17.12 -14.00 6.41
N GLU A 29 18.16 -14.65 5.88
CA GLU A 29 19.17 -15.36 6.68
C GLU A 29 20.03 -14.37 7.48
N GLU A 30 20.49 -13.30 6.84
CA GLU A 30 21.34 -12.29 7.47
C GLU A 30 20.64 -11.57 8.63
N ILE A 31 19.38 -11.17 8.44
CA ILE A 31 18.54 -10.58 9.50
C ILE A 31 18.43 -11.56 10.67
N ALA A 32 18.14 -12.83 10.41
CA ALA A 32 18.00 -13.84 11.46
C ALA A 32 19.30 -14.04 12.26
N ILE A 33 20.45 -14.07 11.57
CA ILE A 33 21.76 -14.19 12.21
C ILE A 33 22.10 -12.95 13.06
N ALA A 34 21.82 -11.75 12.55
CA ALA A 34 22.10 -10.52 13.28
C ALA A 34 21.19 -10.35 14.51
N ASP A 35 19.94 -10.78 14.41
CA ASP A 35 18.97 -10.78 15.51
C ASP A 35 19.39 -11.73 16.64
N LEU A 36 19.88 -12.93 16.29
CA LEU A 36 20.45 -13.89 17.25
C LEU A 36 21.64 -13.33 18.04
N HIS A 37 22.45 -12.46 17.42
CA HIS A 37 23.58 -11.80 18.08
C HIS A 37 23.19 -10.51 18.81
N ASN A 38 21.93 -10.08 18.73
CA ASN A 38 21.41 -8.83 19.29
C ASN A 38 22.23 -7.59 18.84
N ASP A 39 22.76 -7.63 17.62
CA ASP A 39 23.59 -6.57 17.04
C ASP A 39 22.72 -5.55 16.31
N LYS A 40 22.23 -4.56 17.06
CA LYS A 40 21.35 -3.50 16.53
C LYS A 40 21.98 -2.70 15.39
N GLU A 41 23.29 -2.42 15.46
CA GLU A 41 23.97 -1.63 14.43
C GLU A 41 24.07 -2.44 13.13
N ASN A 42 24.37 -3.73 13.22
CA ASN A 42 24.40 -4.61 12.05
C ASN A 42 23.01 -4.83 11.44
N LEU A 43 21.97 -5.00 12.27
CA LEU A 43 20.58 -5.11 11.81
C LEU A 43 20.17 -3.90 10.95
N ASP A 44 20.48 -2.68 11.39
CA ASP A 44 20.15 -1.48 10.63
C ASP A 44 20.94 -1.36 9.32
N LYS A 45 22.19 -1.84 9.29
CA LYS A 45 22.99 -1.91 8.05
C LYS A 45 22.40 -2.91 7.06
N ILE A 46 21.98 -4.09 7.54
CA ILE A 46 21.37 -5.13 6.69
C ILE A 46 20.06 -4.61 6.08
N ARG A 47 19.19 -3.98 6.88
CA ARG A 47 17.94 -3.37 6.39
C ARG A 47 18.19 -2.34 5.31
N LYS A 48 19.08 -1.37 5.55
CA LYS A 48 19.40 -0.33 4.58
C LYS A 48 19.99 -0.88 3.29
N ARG A 49 20.86 -1.91 3.38
CA ARG A 49 21.41 -2.56 2.19
C ARG A 49 20.33 -3.25 1.36
N HIS A 50 19.42 -3.96 2.01
CA HIS A 50 18.27 -4.59 1.36
C HIS A 50 17.36 -3.55 0.69
N GLU A 51 17.08 -2.46 1.40
CA GLU A 51 16.31 -1.32 0.89
C GLU A 51 16.93 -0.68 -0.35
N GLU A 52 18.22 -0.37 -0.29
CA GLU A 52 18.97 0.15 -1.45
C GLU A 52 18.94 -0.84 -2.62
N MET A 53 19.02 -2.15 -2.36
CA MET A 53 18.99 -3.17 -3.41
C MET A 53 17.65 -3.22 -4.13
N TYR A 54 16.53 -3.34 -3.42
CA TYR A 54 15.22 -3.39 -4.08
C TYR A 54 14.88 -2.05 -4.76
N GLN A 55 15.33 -0.92 -4.21
CA GLN A 55 15.14 0.42 -4.80
C GLN A 55 15.85 0.54 -6.15
N ASN A 56 17.10 0.08 -6.21
CA ASN A 56 17.88 0.07 -7.44
C ASN A 56 17.28 -0.89 -8.47
N LEU A 57 16.88 -2.09 -8.05
CA LEU A 57 16.23 -3.07 -8.93
C LEU A 57 14.93 -2.51 -9.51
N PHE A 58 14.11 -1.84 -8.70
CA PHE A 58 12.87 -1.20 -9.14
C PHE A 58 13.14 -0.20 -10.28
N LEU A 59 14.14 0.67 -10.13
CA LEU A 59 14.48 1.65 -11.17
C LEU A 59 15.02 0.99 -12.44
N VAL A 60 15.86 -0.04 -12.32
CA VAL A 60 16.40 -0.79 -13.46
C VAL A 60 15.28 -1.45 -14.26
N VAL A 61 14.32 -2.07 -13.57
CA VAL A 61 13.21 -2.79 -14.21
C VAL A 61 12.20 -1.81 -14.80
N TRP A 62 11.83 -0.75 -14.08
CA TRP A 62 10.88 0.24 -14.58
C TRP A 62 11.41 0.94 -15.83
N THR A 63 12.67 1.39 -15.80
CA THR A 63 13.27 2.15 -16.91
C THR A 63 13.76 1.28 -18.08
N ASN A 64 13.66 -0.05 -17.97
CA ASN A 64 13.98 -0.95 -19.06
C ASN A 64 12.88 -0.90 -20.13
N HIS A 65 13.22 -0.65 -21.40
CA HIS A 65 12.24 -0.61 -22.49
C HIS A 65 11.86 -2.00 -23.01
N THR A 66 12.82 -2.91 -23.14
CA THR A 66 12.63 -4.22 -23.78
C THR A 66 13.41 -5.30 -23.05
N TRP A 67 12.78 -6.44 -22.79
CA TRP A 67 13.44 -7.59 -22.18
C TRP A 67 14.12 -8.47 -23.23
N THR A 68 15.38 -8.81 -22.94
CA THR A 68 16.09 -9.90 -23.59
C THR A 68 15.63 -11.25 -23.03
N LEU A 69 16.03 -12.35 -23.69
CA LEU A 69 15.82 -13.70 -23.15
C LEU A 69 16.51 -13.91 -21.80
N GLN A 70 17.62 -13.20 -21.56
CA GLN A 70 18.33 -13.26 -20.29
C GLN A 70 17.53 -12.57 -19.19
N ASP A 71 17.01 -11.36 -19.46
CA ASP A 71 16.19 -10.61 -18.51
C ASP A 71 14.93 -11.41 -18.12
N GLU A 72 14.26 -12.00 -19.11
CA GLU A 72 13.11 -12.87 -18.91
C GLU A 72 13.48 -14.07 -18.02
N SER A 73 14.59 -14.75 -18.30
CA SER A 73 15.04 -15.89 -17.48
C SER A 73 15.35 -15.49 -16.04
N GLU A 74 16.01 -14.35 -15.84
CA GLU A 74 16.34 -13.83 -14.51
C GLU A 74 15.10 -13.37 -13.74
N ALA A 75 14.14 -12.73 -14.41
CA ALA A 75 12.85 -12.34 -13.81
C ALA A 75 12.05 -13.56 -13.34
N HIS A 76 12.03 -14.64 -14.12
CA HIS A 76 11.37 -15.89 -13.72
C HIS A 76 12.07 -16.56 -12.53
N LYS A 77 13.40 -16.51 -12.44
CA LYS A 77 14.13 -17.01 -11.26
C LYS A 77 13.78 -16.22 -10.01
N LEU A 78 13.68 -14.89 -10.12
CA LEU A 78 13.24 -14.04 -9.01
C LEU A 78 11.81 -14.37 -8.58
N LEU A 79 10.89 -14.55 -9.53
CA LEU A 79 9.51 -14.93 -9.25
C LEU A 79 9.38 -16.30 -8.56
N GLN A 80 10.24 -17.25 -8.91
CA GLN A 80 10.22 -18.62 -8.39
C GLN A 80 11.03 -18.82 -7.10
N SER A 81 11.85 -17.83 -6.71
CA SER A 81 12.70 -17.96 -5.53
C SER A 81 11.87 -17.97 -4.27
N LEU A 82 12.06 -19.01 -3.46
CA LEU A 82 11.42 -19.12 -2.14
C LEU A 82 12.14 -18.30 -1.06
N LEU A 83 13.37 -17.85 -1.36
CA LEU A 83 14.23 -17.11 -0.43
C LEU A 83 14.00 -15.60 -0.53
N VAL A 84 13.59 -15.11 -1.70
CA VAL A 84 13.24 -13.70 -1.89
C VAL A 84 11.95 -13.39 -1.11
N PRO A 85 11.95 -12.33 -0.27
CA PRO A 85 10.76 -11.85 0.42
C PRO A 85 9.59 -11.55 -0.55
N THR A 86 8.37 -11.90 -0.14
CA THR A 86 7.15 -11.65 -0.97
C THR A 86 7.02 -10.17 -1.36
N ASN A 87 7.36 -9.27 -0.45
CA ASN A 87 7.25 -7.82 -0.67
C ASN A 87 8.14 -7.36 -1.83
N ASP A 88 9.34 -7.92 -1.93
CA ASP A 88 10.29 -7.62 -3.00
C ASP A 88 9.79 -8.12 -4.36
N VAL A 89 9.20 -9.33 -4.39
CA VAL A 89 8.58 -9.87 -5.62
C VAL A 89 7.39 -9.00 -6.04
N CYS A 90 6.56 -8.54 -5.09
CA CYS A 90 5.45 -7.64 -5.38
C CYS A 90 5.92 -6.29 -5.93
N LEU A 91 7.01 -5.74 -5.37
CA LEU A 91 7.61 -4.51 -5.86
C LEU A 91 8.19 -4.71 -7.27
N PHE A 92 8.84 -5.84 -7.53
CA PHE A 92 9.36 -6.19 -8.85
C PHE A 92 8.24 -6.24 -9.89
N ILE A 93 7.12 -6.90 -9.60
CA ILE A 93 5.94 -6.95 -10.49
C ILE A 93 5.36 -5.55 -10.73
N SER A 94 5.37 -4.69 -9.72
CA SER A 94 4.95 -3.29 -9.86
C SER A 94 5.88 -2.54 -10.82
N ALA A 95 7.19 -2.73 -10.72
CA ALA A 95 8.16 -2.15 -11.66
C ALA A 95 7.95 -2.66 -13.11
N VAL A 96 7.70 -3.97 -13.28
CA VAL A 96 7.38 -4.56 -14.60
C VAL A 96 6.10 -3.95 -15.18
N THR A 97 5.08 -3.76 -14.34
CA THR A 97 3.82 -3.13 -14.74
C THR A 97 4.05 -1.70 -15.21
N LEU A 98 4.77 -0.89 -14.44
CA LEU A 98 5.08 0.49 -14.83
C LEU A 98 5.92 0.54 -16.12
N SER A 99 6.88 -0.36 -16.27
CA SER A 99 7.67 -0.49 -17.50
C SER A 99 6.79 -0.79 -18.72
N LEU A 100 5.84 -1.73 -18.58
CA LEU A 100 4.88 -2.09 -19.63
C LEU A 100 3.94 -0.94 -19.97
N MET A 101 3.52 -0.14 -18.98
CA MET A 101 2.66 1.03 -19.21
C MET A 101 3.36 2.05 -20.11
N GLU A 102 4.66 2.29 -19.91
CA GLU A 102 5.47 3.20 -20.73
C GLU A 102 5.79 2.62 -22.11
N CYS A 103 6.15 1.34 -22.19
CA CYS A 103 6.50 0.67 -23.44
C CYS A 103 6.09 -0.80 -23.41
N PHE A 104 5.12 -1.16 -24.24
CA PHE A 104 4.66 -2.54 -24.35
C PHE A 104 5.81 -3.49 -24.81
N ASP A 105 5.99 -4.58 -24.07
CA ASP A 105 6.93 -5.66 -24.34
C ASP A 105 6.23 -7.00 -24.10
N LEU A 106 6.29 -7.90 -25.09
CA LEU A 106 5.58 -9.19 -25.04
C LEU A 106 6.06 -10.07 -23.87
N ARG A 107 7.37 -10.13 -23.59
CA ARG A 107 7.93 -11.01 -22.55
C ARG A 107 7.51 -10.55 -21.17
N LYS A 108 7.56 -9.24 -20.92
CA LYS A 108 7.07 -8.64 -19.67
C LYS A 108 5.60 -8.93 -19.45
N PHE A 109 4.78 -8.85 -20.50
CA PHE A 109 3.36 -9.11 -20.36
C PHE A 109 3.07 -10.60 -20.12
N LEU A 110 3.76 -11.51 -20.82
CA LEU A 110 3.69 -12.95 -20.55
C LEU A 110 4.15 -13.30 -19.12
N TYR A 111 5.19 -12.62 -18.62
CA TYR A 111 5.61 -12.75 -17.23
C TYR A 111 4.51 -12.38 -16.22
N LEU A 112 3.63 -11.41 -16.51
CA LEU A 112 2.51 -11.11 -15.63
C LEU A 112 1.48 -12.25 -15.57
N PHE A 113 1.26 -12.99 -16.66
CA PHE A 113 0.42 -14.20 -16.61
C PHE A 113 1.03 -15.26 -15.68
N GLU A 114 2.34 -15.38 -15.71
CA GLU A 114 3.06 -16.38 -14.91
C GLU A 114 3.06 -15.98 -13.43
N ALA A 115 3.20 -14.69 -13.14
CA ALA A 115 3.03 -14.14 -11.80
C ALA A 115 1.59 -14.25 -11.28
N TYR A 116 0.57 -14.12 -12.13
CA TYR A 116 -0.83 -14.33 -11.76
C TYR A 116 -1.11 -15.77 -11.31
N ASN A 117 -0.41 -16.74 -11.90
CA ASN A 117 -0.50 -18.16 -11.53
C ASN A 117 0.28 -18.52 -10.26
N HIS A 118 0.96 -17.56 -9.63
CA HIS A 118 1.72 -17.80 -8.41
C HIS A 118 0.80 -18.12 -7.21
N GLU A 119 1.24 -19.03 -6.32
CA GLU A 119 0.43 -19.52 -5.20
C GLU A 119 0.13 -18.44 -4.15
N ARG A 120 1.08 -17.52 -3.91
CA ARG A 120 0.92 -16.42 -2.97
C ARG A 120 -0.06 -15.35 -3.49
N PRO A 121 -1.18 -15.07 -2.79
CA PRO A 121 -2.18 -14.10 -3.25
C PRO A 121 -1.65 -12.68 -3.47
N ASP A 122 -0.67 -12.22 -2.69
CA ASP A 122 -0.13 -10.86 -2.84
C ASP A 122 0.53 -10.66 -4.22
N ILE A 123 1.28 -11.67 -4.66
CA ILE A 123 1.95 -11.72 -5.97
C ILE A 123 0.91 -11.84 -7.08
N ASN A 124 -0.02 -12.78 -6.91
CA ASN A 124 -1.05 -13.11 -7.88
C ASN A 124 -1.98 -11.90 -8.16
N GLN A 125 -2.45 -11.21 -7.11
CA GLN A 125 -3.30 -10.02 -7.24
C GLN A 125 -2.53 -8.83 -7.81
N ARG A 126 -1.26 -8.65 -7.42
CA ARG A 126 -0.42 -7.58 -7.98
C ARG A 126 -0.26 -7.74 -9.49
N ALA A 127 -0.03 -8.97 -9.95
CA ALA A 127 0.06 -9.29 -11.36
C ALA A 127 -1.27 -9.05 -12.09
N LEU A 128 -2.40 -9.46 -11.53
CA LEU A 128 -3.73 -9.23 -12.11
C LEU A 128 -4.02 -7.75 -12.32
N VAL A 129 -3.73 -6.90 -11.33
CA VAL A 129 -3.87 -5.44 -11.44
C VAL A 129 -3.02 -4.92 -12.60
N GLY A 130 -1.76 -5.35 -12.69
CA GLY A 130 -0.88 -4.98 -13.79
C GLY A 130 -1.44 -5.41 -15.15
N MET A 131 -1.92 -6.65 -15.26
CA MET A 131 -2.51 -7.17 -16.49
C MET A 131 -3.67 -6.30 -16.96
N VAL A 132 -4.59 -5.93 -16.08
CA VAL A 132 -5.74 -5.08 -16.44
C VAL A 132 -5.31 -3.71 -16.95
N PHE A 133 -4.32 -3.07 -16.34
CA PHE A 133 -3.81 -1.80 -16.85
C PHE A 133 -3.19 -1.94 -18.25
N ILE A 134 -2.43 -3.00 -18.49
CA ILE A 134 -1.81 -3.21 -19.81
C ILE A 134 -2.85 -3.54 -20.88
N ILE A 135 -3.85 -4.37 -20.56
CA ILE A 135 -4.99 -4.65 -21.46
C ILE A 135 -5.74 -3.36 -21.78
N TYR A 136 -5.99 -2.51 -20.78
CA TYR A 136 -6.68 -1.24 -20.98
C TYR A 136 -5.90 -0.27 -21.86
N LEU A 137 -4.59 -0.11 -21.63
CA LEU A 137 -3.74 0.81 -22.38
C LEU A 137 -3.42 0.33 -23.80
N TYR A 138 -3.31 -0.99 -24.00
CA TYR A 138 -2.84 -1.59 -25.24
C TYR A 138 -3.85 -2.57 -25.86
N ALA A 139 -5.16 -2.33 -25.68
CA ALA A 139 -6.24 -3.25 -26.06
C ALA A 139 -6.11 -3.81 -27.49
N GLU A 140 -5.90 -2.94 -28.48
CA GLU A 140 -5.75 -3.37 -29.87
C GLU A 140 -4.47 -4.16 -30.11
N ARG A 141 -3.36 -3.77 -29.47
CA ARG A 141 -2.04 -4.38 -29.64
C ARG A 141 -1.99 -5.77 -29.03
N VAL A 142 -2.56 -5.95 -27.85
CA VAL A 142 -2.62 -7.22 -27.10
C VAL A 142 -3.26 -8.33 -27.95
N LEU A 143 -4.30 -8.00 -28.72
CA LEU A 143 -5.02 -8.95 -29.59
C LEU A 143 -4.19 -9.43 -30.80
N LEU A 144 -3.10 -8.75 -31.16
CA LEU A 144 -2.25 -9.10 -32.30
C LEU A 144 -1.30 -10.27 -32.01
N TYR A 145 -1.13 -10.66 -30.74
CA TYR A 145 -0.20 -11.70 -30.33
C TYR A 145 -0.93 -13.02 -30.05
N PRO A 146 -0.68 -14.09 -30.83
CA PRO A 146 -1.31 -15.40 -30.61
C PRO A 146 -1.02 -15.98 -29.22
N GLU A 147 0.16 -15.74 -28.67
CA GLU A 147 0.59 -16.23 -27.36
C GLU A 147 -0.30 -15.66 -26.25
N ILE A 148 -0.62 -14.37 -26.34
CA ILE A 148 -1.52 -13.68 -25.41
C ILE A 148 -2.94 -14.23 -25.55
N ASN A 149 -3.43 -14.37 -26.78
CA ASN A 149 -4.77 -14.89 -27.04
C ASN A 149 -4.93 -16.32 -26.49
N ALA A 150 -3.89 -17.16 -26.62
CA ALA A 150 -3.89 -18.50 -26.04
C ALA A 150 -3.96 -18.46 -24.50
N ARG A 151 -3.22 -17.56 -23.84
CA ARG A 151 -3.30 -17.36 -22.38
C ARG A 151 -4.69 -16.89 -21.94
N PHE A 152 -5.30 -15.95 -22.66
CA PHE A 152 -6.67 -15.52 -22.35
C PHE A 152 -7.71 -16.60 -22.59
N ALA A 153 -7.57 -17.42 -23.64
CA ALA A 153 -8.48 -18.54 -23.85
C ALA A 153 -8.49 -19.48 -22.65
N LEU A 154 -7.32 -19.83 -22.12
CA LEU A 154 -7.19 -20.65 -20.91
C LEU A 154 -7.80 -19.97 -19.68
N LEU A 155 -7.49 -18.70 -19.43
CA LEU A 155 -8.03 -17.96 -18.29
C LEU A 155 -9.55 -17.72 -18.41
N SER A 156 -10.10 -17.65 -19.62
CA SER A 156 -11.53 -17.49 -19.85
C SER A 156 -12.35 -18.73 -19.48
N GLU A 157 -11.71 -19.87 -19.27
CA GLU A 157 -12.34 -21.08 -18.75
C GLU A 157 -12.31 -21.12 -17.21
N ASP A 158 -11.51 -20.28 -16.57
CA ASP A 158 -11.38 -20.19 -15.11
C ASP A 158 -12.40 -19.21 -14.49
N GLU A 159 -13.38 -19.74 -13.77
CA GLU A 159 -14.39 -18.95 -13.05
C GLU A 159 -13.79 -18.06 -11.94
N ARG A 160 -12.66 -18.46 -11.35
CA ARG A 160 -11.94 -17.65 -10.38
C ARG A 160 -11.43 -16.37 -11.05
N PHE A 161 -10.75 -16.50 -12.19
CA PHE A 161 -10.24 -15.36 -12.95
C PHE A 161 -11.37 -14.40 -13.34
N LYS A 162 -12.52 -14.90 -13.83
CA LYS A 162 -13.68 -14.05 -14.18
C LYS A 162 -14.18 -13.24 -12.99
N THR A 163 -14.26 -13.89 -11.83
CA THR A 163 -14.75 -13.26 -10.59
C THR A 163 -13.78 -12.18 -10.10
N GLU A 164 -12.48 -12.50 -10.07
CA GLU A 164 -11.43 -11.56 -9.67
C GLU A 164 -11.34 -10.37 -10.63
N LEU A 165 -11.42 -10.61 -11.95
CA LEU A 165 -11.40 -9.57 -12.97
C LEU A 165 -12.61 -8.63 -12.86
N ASN A 166 -13.81 -9.19 -12.66
CA ASN A 166 -15.03 -8.38 -12.46
C ASN A 166 -14.91 -7.49 -11.21
N ARG A 167 -14.45 -8.07 -10.09
CA ARG A 167 -14.21 -7.32 -8.86
C ARG A 167 -13.23 -6.18 -9.08
N LEU A 168 -12.09 -6.45 -9.74
CA LEU A 168 -11.08 -5.44 -10.03
C LEU A 168 -11.65 -4.33 -10.93
N TYR A 169 -12.41 -4.67 -11.97
CA TYR A 169 -13.05 -3.70 -12.84
C TYR A 169 -14.04 -2.79 -12.09
N LEU A 170 -14.86 -3.35 -11.20
CA LEU A 170 -15.75 -2.58 -10.34
C LEU A 170 -14.98 -1.65 -9.40
N GLN A 171 -13.86 -2.10 -8.82
CA GLN A 171 -13.00 -1.27 -7.98
C GLN A 171 -12.37 -0.12 -8.76
N LEU A 172 -11.89 -0.36 -9.99
CA LEU A 172 -11.36 0.68 -10.87
C LEU A 172 -12.44 1.68 -11.30
N LEU A 173 -13.69 1.23 -11.50
CA LEU A 173 -14.78 2.14 -11.81
C LEU A 173 -15.09 3.05 -10.61
N ARG A 174 -15.15 2.50 -9.40
CA ARG A 174 -15.37 3.24 -8.16
C ARG A 174 -14.24 4.23 -7.88
N SER A 175 -12.99 3.87 -8.20
CA SER A 175 -11.84 4.77 -8.00
C SER A 175 -11.89 6.03 -8.88
N ARG A 176 -12.64 6.01 -9.99
CA ARG A 176 -12.89 7.22 -10.81
C ARG A 176 -13.86 8.19 -10.15
N GLU A 177 -14.72 7.70 -9.26
CA GLU A 177 -15.65 8.53 -8.51
C GLU A 177 -15.01 9.08 -7.22
N THR A 178 -13.89 8.50 -6.79
CA THR A 178 -13.09 8.94 -5.63
C THR A 178 -12.73 10.41 -5.65
N GLU A 179 -12.47 11.05 -6.79
CA GLU A 179 -12.16 12.49 -6.81
C GLU A 179 -13.39 13.35 -6.47
N LYS A 180 -14.55 12.98 -7.02
CA LYS A 180 -15.83 13.64 -6.70
C LYS A 180 -16.22 13.39 -5.24
N ILE A 181 -15.99 12.17 -4.74
CA ILE A 181 -16.31 11.81 -3.36
C ILE A 181 -15.32 12.43 -2.38
N ASN A 182 -14.02 12.51 -2.70
CA ASN A 182 -13.05 13.25 -1.88
C ASN A 182 -13.36 14.74 -1.83
N LYS A 183 -13.77 15.32 -2.97
CA LYS A 183 -14.25 16.69 -3.01
C LYS A 183 -15.47 16.88 -2.10
N LYS A 184 -16.46 16.00 -2.21
CA LYS A 184 -17.65 15.98 -1.33
C LYS A 184 -17.27 15.81 0.15
N MET A 185 -16.32 14.94 0.45
CA MET A 185 -15.81 14.70 1.81
C MET A 185 -15.15 15.96 2.38
N ARG A 186 -14.26 16.60 1.61
CA ARG A 186 -13.49 17.78 2.04
C ARG A 186 -14.36 19.04 2.11
N GLU A 187 -15.25 19.24 1.16
CA GLU A 187 -16.00 20.50 0.99
C GLU A 187 -17.35 20.48 1.70
N GLU A 188 -17.96 19.31 1.89
CA GLU A 188 -19.32 19.19 2.45
C GLU A 188 -19.32 18.40 3.76
N ILE A 189 -18.91 17.13 3.73
CA ILE A 189 -19.13 16.20 4.86
C ILE A 189 -18.30 16.57 6.09
N ILE A 190 -16.98 16.78 5.97
CA ILE A 190 -16.12 17.13 7.11
C ILE A 190 -16.49 18.50 7.71
N PRO A 191 -16.69 19.58 6.92
CA PRO A 191 -17.10 20.87 7.46
C PRO A 191 -18.47 20.83 8.16
N GLU A 192 -19.45 20.10 7.61
CA GLU A 192 -20.77 19.96 8.24
C GLU A 192 -20.70 19.15 9.55
N MET A 193 -19.93 18.06 9.58
CA MET A 193 -19.68 17.31 10.82
C MET A 193 -19.05 18.20 11.90
N LEU A 194 -18.02 18.98 11.56
CA LEU A 194 -17.37 19.90 12.49
C LEU A 194 -18.32 21.00 12.99
N LYS A 195 -19.23 21.48 12.14
CA LYS A 195 -20.27 22.44 12.52
C LYS A 195 -21.29 21.82 13.48
N ASN A 196 -21.69 20.58 13.24
CA ASN A 196 -22.67 19.87 14.06
C ASN A 196 -22.09 19.45 15.42
N VAL A 197 -20.82 19.07 15.49
CA VAL A 197 -20.10 18.82 16.75
C VAL A 197 -19.93 20.11 17.57
N LYS A 198 -19.66 21.25 16.93
CA LYS A 198 -19.64 22.57 17.61
C LYS A 198 -21.02 22.98 18.14
N ASN A 199 -22.10 22.63 17.45
CA ASN A 199 -23.46 22.89 17.91
C ASN A 199 -23.84 22.01 19.12
N LEU A 200 -23.26 20.81 19.25
CA LEU A 200 -23.41 19.96 20.43
C LEU A 200 -22.68 20.51 21.67
N HIS A 201 -21.59 21.27 21.51
CA HIS A 201 -20.93 21.97 22.62
C HIS A 201 -21.77 23.09 23.26
N HIS A 202 -22.85 23.54 22.60
CA HIS A 202 -23.81 24.47 23.22
C HIS A 202 -24.85 23.77 24.12
N ILE A 203 -24.83 22.44 24.18
CA ILE A 203 -25.57 21.68 25.18
C ILE A 203 -24.67 21.62 26.43
N ASN A 204 -25.02 22.37 27.46
CA ASN A 204 -24.24 22.49 28.70
C ASN A 204 -23.90 21.11 29.29
N PHE A 205 -22.65 20.69 29.11
CA PHE A 205 -22.03 19.66 29.93
C PHE A 205 -21.69 20.29 31.30
N ASN A 206 -22.65 20.32 32.22
CA ASN A 206 -22.36 20.57 33.63
C ASN A 206 -21.62 19.35 34.19
N ILE A 207 -20.30 19.33 34.05
CA ILE A 207 -19.41 18.33 34.67
C ILE A 207 -19.05 18.84 36.07
N GLU A 208 -20.04 18.95 36.95
CA GLU A 208 -19.85 19.04 38.40
C GLU A 208 -20.96 18.26 39.09
N GLU A 209 -21.05 16.95 38.85
CA GLU A 209 -21.81 16.06 39.74
C GLU A 209 -20.98 14.83 40.09
N SER A 210 -21.04 14.49 41.39
CA SER A 210 -20.26 13.50 42.10
C SER A 210 -20.51 12.05 41.64
N ASP A 211 -19.55 11.18 41.95
CA ASP A 211 -19.43 9.75 41.58
C ASP A 211 -20.61 8.80 41.90
N GLU A 212 -21.79 9.28 42.32
CA GLU A 212 -22.93 8.43 42.71
C GLU A 212 -23.99 8.17 41.62
N GLU A 213 -23.95 8.83 40.45
CA GLU A 213 -24.95 8.66 39.38
C GLU A 213 -24.40 7.98 38.12
N LYS A 214 -23.87 6.76 38.25
CA LYS A 214 -23.35 5.96 37.12
C LYS A 214 -24.38 5.11 36.36
N ASN A 215 -25.68 5.29 36.60
CA ASN A 215 -26.74 4.45 36.01
C ASN A 215 -27.91 5.25 35.41
N ASP A 216 -27.64 6.35 34.70
CA ASP A 216 -28.65 6.97 33.86
C ASP A 216 -28.20 7.01 32.39
N TYR A 217 -28.68 6.03 31.61
CA TYR A 217 -28.63 6.06 30.15
C TYR A 217 -29.59 7.16 29.69
N ASN A 218 -29.12 8.41 29.64
CA ASN A 218 -29.98 9.55 29.33
C ASN A 218 -30.52 9.50 27.87
N PRO A 219 -31.80 9.24 27.59
CA PRO A 219 -32.31 9.13 26.22
C PRO A 219 -32.15 10.41 25.36
N ASP A 220 -31.85 11.57 25.96
CA ASP A 220 -31.70 12.85 25.26
C ASP A 220 -30.46 12.94 24.35
N TRP A 221 -29.40 12.14 24.58
CA TRP A 221 -28.21 12.17 23.70
C TRP A 221 -28.45 11.48 22.36
N GLN A 222 -29.27 10.41 22.33
CA GLN A 222 -29.67 9.77 21.08
C GLN A 222 -30.53 10.71 20.24
N ASP A 223 -31.50 11.36 20.88
CA ASP A 223 -32.38 12.34 20.25
C ASP A 223 -31.61 13.56 19.70
N ALA A 224 -30.59 14.05 20.42
CA ALA A 224 -29.73 15.15 19.96
C ALA A 224 -28.79 14.72 18.80
N MET A 225 -28.34 13.46 18.79
CA MET A 225 -27.49 12.89 17.74
C MET A 225 -28.27 12.61 16.45
N GLU A 226 -29.53 12.19 16.55
CA GLU A 226 -30.45 12.04 15.41
C GLU A 226 -30.90 13.40 14.84
N ARG A 227 -31.23 14.37 15.70
CA ARG A 227 -31.66 15.72 15.26
C ARG A 227 -30.55 16.56 14.63
N SER A 228 -29.28 16.28 14.93
CA SER A 228 -28.12 17.02 14.41
C SER A 228 -27.63 16.56 13.04
N GLY A 229 -28.22 15.51 12.46
CA GLY A 229 -27.78 14.91 11.18
C GLY A 229 -26.41 14.23 11.23
N LEU A 230 -25.77 14.18 12.41
CA LEU A 230 -24.45 13.58 12.61
C LEU A 230 -24.48 12.05 12.39
N GLY A 231 -25.55 11.37 12.85
CA GLY A 231 -25.73 9.94 12.66
C GLY A 231 -25.92 9.54 11.19
N GLU A 232 -26.65 10.35 10.42
CA GLU A 232 -26.83 10.13 8.98
C GLU A 232 -25.53 10.30 8.21
N LYS A 233 -24.69 11.27 8.58
CA LYS A 233 -23.35 11.48 7.98
C LYS A 233 -22.33 10.44 8.38
N MET A 234 -22.35 9.96 9.63
CA MET A 234 -21.53 8.83 10.07
C MET A 234 -21.92 7.56 9.30
N ARG A 235 -23.21 7.32 9.11
CA ARG A 235 -23.71 6.21 8.27
C ARG A 235 -23.30 6.39 6.80
N GLU A 236 -23.42 7.60 6.24
CA GLU A 236 -22.97 7.91 4.87
C GLU A 236 -21.45 7.64 4.69
N ILE A 237 -20.62 7.98 5.67
CA ILE A 237 -19.18 7.64 5.66
C ILE A 237 -18.98 6.14 5.74
N THR A 238 -19.68 5.44 6.64
CA THR A 238 -19.57 3.98 6.78
C THR A 238 -20.04 3.26 5.52
N ASP A 239 -21.11 3.73 4.88
CA ASP A 239 -21.64 3.18 3.64
C ASP A 239 -20.66 3.39 2.49
N LEU A 240 -20.11 4.61 2.33
CA LEU A 240 -19.05 4.89 1.36
C LEU A 240 -17.78 4.05 1.63
N GLN A 241 -17.44 3.80 2.90
CA GLN A 241 -16.33 2.91 3.29
C GLN A 241 -16.63 1.46 2.89
N MET A 242 -17.83 0.96 3.16
CA MET A 242 -18.27 -0.39 2.79
C MET A 242 -18.37 -0.56 1.26
N GLU A 243 -18.69 0.52 0.55
CA GLU A 243 -18.66 0.59 -0.91
C GLU A 243 -17.23 0.64 -1.47
N GLY A 244 -16.19 0.68 -0.63
CA GLY A 244 -14.80 0.66 -1.06
C GLY A 244 -14.34 1.96 -1.72
N VAL A 245 -15.01 3.07 -1.40
CA VAL A 245 -14.57 4.41 -1.80
C VAL A 245 -13.35 4.80 -0.96
N ASP A 246 -12.33 5.32 -1.63
CA ASP A 246 -11.15 5.86 -0.95
C ASP A 246 -11.46 7.24 -0.35
N ILE A 247 -12.00 7.20 0.87
CA ILE A 247 -12.34 8.36 1.71
C ILE A 247 -11.08 8.98 2.34
N TYR A 248 -9.97 8.25 2.29
CA TYR A 248 -8.73 8.56 3.00
C TYR A 248 -7.73 9.31 2.13
N MET A 249 -7.83 9.26 0.80
CA MET A 249 -6.99 10.02 -0.13
C MET A 249 -6.85 11.50 0.26
N GLY A 250 -7.94 12.20 0.61
CA GLY A 250 -7.89 13.60 1.03
C GLY A 250 -7.19 13.85 2.38
N ALA A 251 -7.23 12.88 3.30
CA ALA A 251 -6.64 12.97 4.64
C ALA A 251 -5.17 12.53 4.66
N PHE A 252 -4.82 11.49 3.89
CA PHE A 252 -3.48 10.93 3.83
C PHE A 252 -2.61 11.54 2.73
N SER A 253 -3.18 12.25 1.74
CA SER A 253 -2.38 12.97 0.73
C SER A 253 -1.42 13.98 1.34
N ALA A 254 -1.85 14.70 2.39
CA ALA A 254 -0.97 15.60 3.15
C ALA A 254 0.15 14.85 3.89
N LEU A 255 -0.09 13.58 4.25
CA LEU A 255 0.87 12.71 4.92
C LEU A 255 1.87 12.06 3.95
N LYS A 256 1.67 12.15 2.63
CA LYS A 256 2.65 11.67 1.65
C LYS A 256 3.90 12.58 1.51
N ASN A 257 4.07 13.54 2.43
CA ASN A 257 5.27 14.37 2.54
C ASN A 257 6.38 13.75 3.42
N TYR A 258 6.13 12.60 4.07
CA TYR A 258 7.15 11.90 4.85
C TYR A 258 8.38 11.54 3.99
N PRO A 259 9.61 11.58 4.55
CA PRO A 259 10.84 11.23 3.83
C PRO A 259 10.78 9.90 3.08
N PHE A 260 10.15 8.88 3.68
CA PHE A 260 9.84 7.60 3.08
C PHE A 260 9.29 7.70 1.64
N PHE A 261 8.34 8.61 1.38
CA PHE A 261 7.69 8.76 0.06
C PHE A 261 8.51 9.58 -0.94
N LYS A 262 9.69 10.08 -0.56
CA LYS A 262 10.63 10.70 -1.51
C LYS A 262 11.29 9.66 -2.42
N ASN A 263 11.36 8.40 -1.99
CA ASN A 263 11.74 7.30 -2.87
C ASN A 263 10.49 6.78 -3.60
N ILE A 264 10.56 6.72 -4.93
CA ILE A 264 9.42 6.32 -5.75
C ILE A 264 9.03 4.84 -5.57
N SER A 265 9.99 3.96 -5.32
CA SER A 265 9.70 2.53 -5.10
C SER A 265 8.84 2.30 -3.85
N ASN A 266 9.01 3.14 -2.82
CA ASN A 266 8.26 3.07 -1.57
C ASN A 266 6.76 3.34 -1.73
N TRP A 267 6.32 3.93 -2.85
CA TRP A 267 4.89 4.06 -3.17
C TRP A 267 4.22 2.73 -3.53
N PHE A 268 5.02 1.74 -3.95
CA PHE A 268 4.58 0.44 -4.43
C PHE A 268 5.00 -0.70 -3.50
N TYR A 269 5.84 -0.43 -2.50
CA TYR A 269 6.31 -1.44 -1.56
C TYR A 269 5.22 -1.79 -0.55
N PRO A 270 4.86 -3.09 -0.39
CA PRO A 270 3.90 -3.52 0.61
C PRO A 270 4.37 -3.18 2.03
N PHE A 271 3.43 -3.03 2.97
CA PHE A 271 3.79 -2.62 4.32
C PHE A 271 4.68 -3.65 5.01
N ASP A 272 5.83 -3.19 5.50
CA ASP A 272 6.83 -4.03 6.13
C ASP A 272 7.25 -3.48 7.50
N LYS A 273 7.12 -4.33 8.53
CA LYS A 273 7.54 -4.02 9.90
C LYS A 273 9.06 -3.95 10.04
N GLN A 274 9.80 -4.65 9.18
CA GLN A 274 11.26 -4.69 9.20
C GLN A 274 11.92 -3.55 8.41
N HIS A 275 11.14 -2.72 7.72
CA HIS A 275 11.66 -1.55 7.04
C HIS A 275 12.32 -0.60 8.05
N SER A 276 13.52 -0.11 7.75
CA SER A 276 14.36 0.69 8.64
C SER A 276 13.63 1.94 9.17
N GLU A 277 12.92 2.66 8.30
CA GLU A 277 12.09 3.81 8.73
C GLU A 277 10.91 3.44 9.63
N VAL A 278 10.41 2.19 9.61
CA VAL A 278 9.37 1.74 10.55
C VAL A 278 10.00 1.34 11.88
N VAL A 279 11.11 0.61 11.82
CA VAL A 279 11.83 0.12 12.99
C VAL A 279 12.37 1.26 13.85
N ASN A 280 12.90 2.31 13.23
CA ASN A 280 13.44 3.46 13.95
C ASN A 280 12.39 4.28 14.70
N GLN A 281 11.11 4.13 14.34
CA GLN A 281 10.02 4.94 14.90
C GLN A 281 9.39 4.29 16.13
N ILE A 282 9.61 2.99 16.31
CA ILE A 282 8.92 2.20 17.31
C ILE A 282 9.92 1.27 17.97
N ASP A 283 10.21 1.50 19.26
CA ASP A 283 11.06 0.59 20.03
C ASP A 283 10.30 -0.74 20.19
N PHE A 284 10.69 -1.75 19.40
CA PHE A 284 10.00 -3.04 19.33
C PHE A 284 9.98 -3.83 20.65
N GLN A 285 10.64 -3.33 21.70
CA GLN A 285 10.73 -4.02 22.98
C GLN A 285 9.48 -3.87 23.86
N GLU A 286 8.58 -2.91 23.61
CA GLU A 286 7.30 -2.81 24.34
C GLU A 286 6.11 -3.17 23.43
N ASN A 287 5.63 -4.42 23.54
CA ASN A 287 4.33 -4.95 23.08
C ASN A 287 3.59 -4.10 22.02
N ASN A 288 3.99 -4.25 20.75
CA ASN A 288 3.49 -3.45 19.63
C ASN A 288 2.11 -3.88 19.10
N LEU A 289 1.14 -3.94 20.01
CA LEU A 289 -0.29 -4.08 19.71
C LEU A 289 -0.73 -3.12 18.60
N MET A 290 -0.15 -1.91 18.54
CA MET A 290 -0.48 -0.89 17.54
C MET A 290 -0.05 -1.27 16.12
N ILE A 291 1.16 -1.79 15.92
CA ILE A 291 1.61 -2.25 14.59
C ILE A 291 0.78 -3.47 14.16
N ASP A 292 0.43 -4.34 15.11
CA ASP A 292 -0.42 -5.49 14.84
C ASP A 292 -1.84 -5.06 14.44
N ILE A 293 -2.41 -4.04 15.11
CA ILE A 293 -3.68 -3.42 14.71
C ILE A 293 -3.60 -2.83 13.29
N ILE A 294 -2.53 -2.07 12.97
CA ILE A 294 -2.33 -1.52 11.61
C ILE A 294 -2.21 -2.64 10.58
N PHE A 295 -1.48 -3.70 10.90
CA PHE A 295 -1.30 -4.84 10.00
C PHE A 295 -2.60 -5.60 9.76
N GLN A 296 -3.35 -5.87 10.82
CA GLN A 296 -4.64 -6.59 10.80
C GLN A 296 -5.77 -5.76 10.19
N SER A 297 -5.62 -4.44 10.13
CA SER A 297 -6.60 -3.59 9.46
C SER A 297 -6.63 -3.89 7.95
N SER A 298 -7.79 -4.37 7.49
CA SER A 298 -8.10 -4.57 6.06
C SER A 298 -8.53 -3.27 5.37
N PHE A 299 -8.77 -2.22 6.14
CA PHE A 299 -9.31 -0.94 5.67
C PHE A 299 -8.26 -0.01 5.05
N PHE A 300 -6.98 -0.16 5.41
CA PHE A 300 -5.91 0.71 4.91
C PHE A 300 -5.09 0.02 3.83
N CYS A 301 -4.78 0.75 2.76
CA CYS A 301 -3.77 0.30 1.80
C CYS A 301 -2.37 0.39 2.41
N ASP A 302 -1.40 -0.34 1.86
CA ASP A 302 -0.02 -0.38 2.38
C ASP A 302 0.62 1.02 2.55
N SER A 303 0.40 1.90 1.57
CA SER A 303 0.88 3.27 1.60
C SER A 303 0.28 4.07 2.77
N ASP A 304 -0.99 3.83 3.10
CA ASP A 304 -1.65 4.49 4.24
C ASP A 304 -1.19 3.88 5.56
N LYS A 305 -0.89 2.58 5.61
CA LYS A 305 -0.28 1.93 6.78
C LYS A 305 1.06 2.57 7.15
N TYR A 306 1.92 2.86 6.17
CA TYR A 306 3.16 3.62 6.40
C TYR A 306 2.87 5.03 6.95
N SER A 307 1.96 5.75 6.31
CA SER A 307 1.60 7.12 6.70
C SER A 307 1.05 7.19 8.13
N LEU A 308 0.19 6.23 8.49
CA LEU A 308 -0.39 6.08 9.82
C LEU A 308 0.70 5.74 10.84
N CYS A 309 1.59 4.81 10.51
CA CYS A 309 2.72 4.43 11.36
C CYS A 309 3.59 5.65 11.73
N PHE A 310 3.98 6.46 10.73
CA PHE A 310 4.79 7.66 10.96
C PHE A 310 4.03 8.77 11.70
N THR A 311 2.72 8.89 11.48
CA THR A 311 1.89 9.84 12.22
C THR A 311 1.82 9.48 13.70
N MET A 312 1.59 8.20 13.98
CA MET A 312 1.52 7.69 15.37
C MET A 312 2.85 7.85 16.10
N ALA A 313 3.98 7.70 15.40
CA ALA A 313 5.31 7.92 15.96
C ALA A 313 5.52 9.35 16.48
N ASN A 314 4.87 10.34 15.86
CA ASN A 314 4.91 11.74 16.29
C ASN A 314 4.00 12.04 17.50
N ILE A 315 3.10 11.14 17.89
CA ILE A 315 2.22 11.33 19.04
C ILE A 315 2.99 10.99 20.34
N PRO A 316 2.93 11.85 21.39
CA PRO A 316 3.57 11.58 22.67
C PRO A 316 3.18 10.22 23.28
N PRO A 317 4.12 9.47 23.90
CA PRO A 317 3.87 8.11 24.38
C PRO A 317 2.67 7.96 25.32
N ALA A 318 2.44 8.93 26.21
CA ALA A 318 1.30 8.91 27.14
C ALA A 318 -0.06 9.00 26.43
N GLN A 319 -0.16 9.84 25.40
CA GLN A 319 -1.37 9.97 24.58
C GLN A 319 -1.57 8.73 23.71
N ARG A 320 -0.47 8.20 23.14
CA ARG A 320 -0.47 6.98 22.35
C ARG A 320 -1.02 5.79 23.15
N LYS A 321 -0.54 5.61 24.39
CA LYS A 321 -0.98 4.53 25.28
C LYS A 321 -2.45 4.65 25.67
N ALA A 322 -2.93 5.87 25.90
CA ALA A 322 -4.36 6.11 26.17
C ALA A 322 -5.25 5.75 24.96
N MET A 323 -4.83 6.09 23.74
CA MET A 323 -5.55 5.71 22.51
C MET A 323 -5.59 4.20 22.29
N ILE A 324 -4.45 3.51 22.47
CA ILE A 324 -4.38 2.05 22.32
C ILE A 324 -5.32 1.36 23.30
N ASN A 325 -5.31 1.78 24.57
CA ASN A 325 -6.16 1.20 25.60
C ASN A 325 -7.66 1.36 25.29
N GLN A 326 -8.06 2.47 24.66
CA GLN A 326 -9.45 2.67 24.22
C GLN A 326 -9.83 1.79 23.03
N MET A 327 -8.90 1.54 22.11
CA MET A 327 -9.14 0.69 20.93
C MET A 327 -9.17 -0.81 21.26
N THR A 328 -8.46 -1.24 22.30
CA THR A 328 -8.42 -2.66 22.73
C THR A 328 -9.50 -3.03 23.75
N ALA A 329 -10.17 -2.04 24.34
CA ALA A 329 -11.21 -2.23 25.36
C ALA A 329 -12.64 -2.38 24.78
N GLY A 330 -12.81 -2.18 23.47
CA GLY A 330 -14.01 -2.52 22.71
C GLY A 330 -13.74 -3.75 21.84
#